data_AF-A0A2D6SWQ0-F1
#
_entry.id   AF-A0A2D6SWQ0-F1
#
_cell.length_a   1.000
_cell.length_b   1.000
_cell.length_c   1.000
_cell.angle_alpha   90.00
_cell.angle_beta   90.00
_cell.angle_gamma   90.00
#
_symmetry.space_group_name_H-M   'P 1'
#
loop_
_entity.id
_entity.type
_entity.pdbx_description
1 polymer ?
#
loop_
_entity_poly.entity_id
_entity_poly.type
_entity_poly.pdbx_seq_one_letter_code
_entity_poly.pdbx_strand_id
1 'polypeptide(L)'
;MGIQVIRWAARITGLFPVGLFSWFAIAGLVGSGFELPEFTRGESLQMTAFVVAHLGMLVLWRWELLGAVMSVGGMLGFCAVDYAVSGHNLLGGFSLYFVPGLLALFCWVYTKFNEAEARTARGDEPLSRLDGVAQGRAVSKVAV
;
A
#
# COMPACT_ATOMS: atom_id res chain seq x y z
N MET A 1 8.69 -4.55 -20.39
CA MET A 1 8.36 -5.90 -19.89
C MET A 1 8.57 -6.04 -18.37
N GLY A 2 9.63 -5.50 -17.77
CA GLY A 2 9.92 -5.68 -16.32
C GLY A 2 8.82 -5.24 -15.33
N ILE A 3 8.15 -4.11 -15.56
CA ILE A 3 7.11 -3.58 -14.64
C ILE A 3 5.89 -4.52 -14.52
N GLN A 4 5.49 -5.17 -15.62
CA GLN A 4 4.38 -6.13 -15.58
C GLN A 4 4.71 -7.39 -14.78
N VAL A 5 5.97 -7.85 -14.86
CA VAL A 5 6.45 -9.00 -14.07
C VAL A 5 6.43 -8.68 -12.58
N ILE A 6 6.85 -7.48 -12.18
CA ILE A 6 6.84 -7.03 -10.78
C ILE A 6 5.40 -6.94 -10.25
N ARG A 7 4.45 -6.42 -11.05
CA ARG A 7 3.03 -6.35 -10.68
C ARG A 7 2.42 -7.74 -10.48
N TRP A 8 2.75 -8.70 -11.35
CA TRP A 8 2.32 -10.08 -11.19
C TRP A 8 2.98 -10.77 -10.00
N ALA A 9 4.28 -10.53 -9.78
CA ALA A 9 4.99 -11.03 -8.61
C ALA A 9 4.33 -10.56 -7.31
N ALA A 10 3.99 -9.27 -7.20
CA ALA A 10 3.28 -8.72 -6.04
C ALA A 10 1.91 -9.39 -5.78
N ARG A 11 1.17 -9.73 -6.85
CA ARG A 11 -0.14 -10.41 -6.74
C ARG A 11 0.00 -11.86 -6.32
N ILE A 12 0.96 -12.58 -6.90
CA ILE A 12 1.23 -13.99 -6.58
C ILE A 12 1.76 -14.12 -5.15
N THR A 13 2.66 -13.22 -4.74
CA THR A 13 3.17 -13.22 -3.36
C THR A 13 2.11 -12.79 -2.35
N GLY A 14 1.12 -11.98 -2.73
CA GLY A 14 -0.03 -11.64 -1.88
C GLY A 14 -1.09 -12.75 -1.77
N LEU A 15 -1.20 -13.62 -2.77
CA LEU A 15 -2.13 -14.76 -2.76
C LEU A 15 -1.79 -15.78 -1.67
N PHE A 16 -0.50 -16.00 -1.41
CA PHE A 16 -0.06 -16.94 -0.38
C PHE A 16 -0.52 -16.56 1.05
N PRO A 17 -0.22 -15.36 1.59
CA PRO A 17 -0.70 -14.93 2.89
C PRO A 17 -2.23 -14.87 2.97
N VAL A 18 -2.89 -14.35 1.92
CA VAL A 18 -4.37 -14.28 1.87
C VAL A 18 -4.98 -15.68 1.91
N GLY A 19 -4.46 -16.62 1.13
CA GLY A 19 -4.92 -18.00 1.09
C GLY A 19 -4.71 -18.70 2.43
N LEU A 20 -3.53 -18.52 3.04
CA LEU A 20 -3.21 -19.10 4.34
C LEU A 20 -4.15 -18.60 5.44
N PHE A 21 -4.35 -17.28 5.53
CA PHE A 21 -5.28 -16.70 6.50
C PHE A 21 -6.73 -17.14 6.26
N SER A 22 -7.19 -17.09 5.01
CA SER A 22 -8.54 -17.52 4.66
C SER A 22 -8.77 -18.99 5.01
N TRP A 23 -7.77 -19.84 4.79
CA TRP A 23 -7.80 -21.24 5.18
C TRP A 23 -7.97 -21.40 6.69
N PHE A 24 -7.16 -20.71 7.50
CA PHE A 24 -7.29 -20.77 8.96
C PHE A 24 -8.63 -20.20 9.45
N ALA A 25 -9.10 -19.11 8.85
CA ALA A 25 -10.38 -18.50 9.20
C ALA A 25 -11.55 -19.47 8.90
N ILE A 26 -11.55 -20.11 7.73
CA ILE A 26 -12.58 -21.09 7.36
C ILE A 26 -12.48 -22.35 8.21
N ALA A 27 -11.26 -22.87 8.44
CA ALA A 27 -11.05 -24.06 9.27
C ALA A 27 -11.50 -23.83 10.71
N GLY A 28 -11.24 -22.64 11.27
CA GLY A 28 -11.74 -22.23 12.59
C GLY A 28 -13.28 -22.19 12.61
N LEU A 29 -13.89 -21.49 11.65
CA LEU A 29 -15.35 -21.41 11.53
C LEU A 29 -16.04 -22.78 11.44
N VAL A 30 -15.45 -23.71 10.69
CA VAL A 30 -16.00 -25.07 10.53
C VAL A 30 -15.72 -25.96 11.76
N GLY A 31 -14.59 -25.76 12.43
CA GLY A 31 -14.13 -26.62 13.52
C GLY A 31 -14.69 -26.28 14.91
N SER A 32 -14.79 -25.00 15.26
CA SER A 32 -15.23 -24.55 16.60
C SER A 32 -16.66 -24.02 16.64
N GLY A 33 -17.34 -23.87 15.50
CA GLY A 33 -18.57 -23.08 15.43
C GLY A 33 -18.28 -21.58 15.57
N PHE A 34 -19.32 -20.75 15.38
CA PHE A 34 -19.23 -19.28 15.39
C PHE A 34 -19.14 -18.72 16.82
N GLU A 35 -18.24 -19.26 17.63
CA GLU A 35 -17.92 -18.69 18.94
C GLU A 35 -17.04 -17.46 18.71
N LEU A 36 -17.59 -16.27 18.95
CA LEU A 36 -16.82 -15.03 18.92
C LEU A 36 -15.78 -15.13 20.04
N PRO A 37 -14.47 -15.14 19.74
CA PRO A 37 -13.46 -15.18 20.78
C PRO A 37 -13.61 -13.94 21.66
N GLU A 38 -13.51 -14.12 22.98
CA GLU A 38 -13.47 -12.99 23.92
C GLU A 38 -12.13 -12.26 23.76
N PHE A 39 -12.09 -11.34 22.79
CA PHE A 39 -10.92 -10.52 22.54
C PHE A 39 -10.87 -9.35 23.52
N THR A 40 -9.71 -9.12 24.10
CA THR A 40 -9.39 -7.85 24.76
C THR A 40 -9.46 -6.71 23.74
N ARG A 41 -9.60 -5.46 24.20
CA ARG A 41 -9.63 -4.28 23.31
C ARG A 41 -8.40 -4.21 22.39
N GLY A 42 -7.22 -4.60 22.92
CA GLY A 42 -5.97 -4.65 22.15
C GLY A 42 -6.03 -5.69 21.03
N GLU A 43 -6.47 -6.91 21.34
CA GLU A 43 -6.59 -7.99 20.36
C GLU A 43 -7.64 -7.68 19.28
N SER A 44 -8.77 -7.05 19.64
CA SER A 44 -9.77 -6.64 18.65
C SER A 44 -9.21 -5.62 17.64
N LEU A 45 -8.37 -4.70 18.11
CA LEU A 45 -7.75 -3.67 17.28
C LEU A 45 -6.68 -4.29 16.37
N GLN A 46 -5.90 -5.22 16.93
CA GLN A 46 -4.91 -6.01 16.21
C GLN A 46 -5.57 -6.84 15.09
N MET A 47 -6.67 -7.54 15.39
CA MET A 47 -7.45 -8.29 14.38
C MET A 47 -8.02 -7.37 13.31
N THR A 48 -8.54 -6.20 13.69
CA THR A 48 -9.06 -5.22 12.72
C THR A 48 -7.97 -4.72 11.78
N ALA A 49 -6.80 -4.35 12.31
CA ALA A 49 -5.65 -3.92 11.51
C ALA A 49 -5.17 -5.03 10.56
N PHE A 50 -5.17 -6.28 11.03
CA PHE A 50 -4.80 -7.44 10.23
C PHE A 50 -5.79 -7.72 9.09
N VAL A 51 -7.10 -7.58 9.35
CA VAL A 51 -8.15 -7.69 8.33
C VAL A 51 -8.02 -6.56 7.30
N VAL A 52 -7.75 -5.33 7.72
CA VAL A 52 -7.49 -4.22 6.79
C VAL A 52 -6.27 -4.51 5.90
N ALA A 53 -5.20 -5.06 6.47
CA ALA A 53 -4.03 -5.45 5.69
C ALA A 53 -4.37 -6.51 4.62
N HIS A 54 -5.17 -7.52 5.01
CA HIS A 54 -5.66 -8.57 4.13
C HIS A 54 -6.56 -8.04 3.01
N LEU A 55 -7.51 -7.17 3.35
CA LEU A 55 -8.37 -6.52 2.37
C LEU A 55 -7.53 -5.68 1.40
N GLY A 56 -6.47 -5.02 1.89
CA GLY A 56 -5.50 -4.33 1.03
C GLY A 56 -4.87 -5.25 -0.02
N MET A 57 -4.52 -6.48 0.34
CA MET A 57 -3.97 -7.48 -0.60
C MET A 57 -4.99 -7.96 -1.64
N LEU A 58 -6.28 -8.03 -1.29
CA LEU A 58 -7.35 -8.31 -2.24
C LEU A 58 -7.61 -7.11 -3.17
N VAL A 59 -7.63 -5.90 -2.61
CA VAL A 59 -7.83 -4.64 -3.36
C VAL A 59 -6.71 -4.41 -4.38
N LEU A 60 -5.50 -4.90 -4.08
CA LEU A 60 -4.32 -4.90 -4.96
C LEU A 60 -4.58 -5.49 -6.35
N TRP A 61 -5.57 -6.37 -6.51
CA TRP A 61 -5.97 -6.92 -7.82
C TRP A 61 -6.62 -5.89 -8.75
N ARG A 62 -7.36 -4.91 -8.20
CA ARG A 62 -8.11 -3.91 -8.98
C ARG A 62 -7.49 -2.51 -8.85
N TRP A 63 -6.96 -2.17 -7.68
CA TRP A 63 -6.47 -0.84 -7.31
C TRP A 63 -5.12 -0.95 -6.58
N GLU A 64 -4.02 -0.81 -7.33
CA GLU A 64 -2.67 -1.09 -6.82
C GLU A 64 -2.22 -0.15 -5.71
N LEU A 65 -2.44 1.16 -5.85
CA LEU A 65 -2.05 2.13 -4.83
C LEU A 65 -2.86 1.96 -3.55
N LEU A 66 -4.19 1.87 -3.68
CA LEU A 66 -5.07 1.73 -2.53
C LEU A 66 -4.79 0.41 -1.79
N GLY A 67 -4.61 -0.69 -2.52
CA GLY A 67 -4.25 -1.97 -1.95
C GLY A 67 -2.87 -1.98 -1.29
N ALA A 68 -1.87 -1.32 -1.90
CA ALA A 68 -0.54 -1.17 -1.30
C ALA A 68 -0.58 -0.36 0.00
N VAL A 69 -1.28 0.77 0.02
CA VAL A 69 -1.42 1.61 1.23
C VAL A 69 -2.20 0.88 2.32
N MET A 70 -3.30 0.21 1.97
CA MET A 70 -4.08 -0.56 2.94
C MET A 70 -3.30 -1.76 3.49
N SER A 71 -2.56 -2.49 2.65
CA SER A 71 -1.76 -3.64 3.08
C SER A 71 -0.60 -3.22 3.98
N VAL A 72 0.24 -2.27 3.54
CA VAL A 72 1.37 -1.77 4.32
C VAL A 72 0.90 -1.03 5.57
N GLY A 73 -0.10 -0.15 5.43
CA GLY A 73 -0.64 0.63 6.54
C GLY A 73 -1.34 -0.24 7.59
N GLY A 74 -2.15 -1.21 7.16
CA GLY A 74 -2.79 -2.18 8.06
C GLY A 74 -1.75 -3.02 8.80
N MET A 75 -0.69 -3.46 8.10
CA MET A 75 0.37 -4.26 8.71
C MET A 75 1.24 -3.47 9.69
N LEU A 76 1.54 -2.20 9.37
CA LEU A 76 2.20 -1.29 10.30
C LEU A 76 1.34 -1.02 11.53
N GLY A 77 0.03 -0.82 11.34
CA GLY A 77 -0.92 -0.68 12.44
C GLY A 77 -0.96 -1.92 13.33
N PHE A 78 -0.98 -3.10 12.74
CA PHE A 78 -0.89 -4.37 13.46
C PHE A 78 0.38 -4.44 14.32
N CYS A 79 1.54 -4.17 13.73
CA CYS A 79 2.82 -4.19 14.46
C CYS A 79 2.87 -3.13 15.58
N ALA A 80 2.30 -1.94 15.36
CA ALA A 80 2.28 -0.88 16.37
C ALA A 80 1.41 -1.25 17.58
N VAL A 81 0.23 -1.83 17.33
CA VAL A 81 -0.67 -2.30 18.39
C VAL A 81 -0.05 -3.48 19.12
N ASP A 82 0.52 -4.44 18.40
CA ASP A 82 1.18 -5.60 18.99
C ASP A 82 2.37 -5.21 19.87
N TYR A 83 3.21 -4.29 19.40
CA TYR A 83 4.32 -3.76 20.19
C TYR A 83 3.84 -3.05 21.46
N ALA A 84 2.75 -2.29 21.38
CA ALA A 84 2.17 -1.59 22.52
C ALA A 84 1.53 -2.53 23.56
N VAL A 85 0.97 -3.67 23.13
CA VAL A 85 0.28 -4.63 24.01
C VAL A 85 1.26 -5.68 24.56
N SER A 86 2.09 -6.26 23.70
CA SER A 86 2.92 -7.43 24.01
C SER A 86 4.38 -7.08 24.30
N GLY A 87 4.85 -5.88 23.94
CA GLY A 87 6.26 -5.45 24.08
C GLY A 87 7.26 -6.21 23.19
N HIS A 88 6.79 -7.17 22.38
CA HIS A 88 7.60 -7.94 21.46
C HIS A 88 7.56 -7.36 20.05
N ASN A 89 8.67 -7.48 19.33
CA ASN A 89 8.75 -7.10 17.92
C ASN A 89 8.40 -8.30 17.04
N LEU A 90 7.13 -8.42 16.63
CA LEU A 90 6.67 -9.42 15.65
C LEU A 90 7.16 -9.21 14.21
N LEU A 91 7.99 -8.18 13.97
CA LEU A 91 8.64 -7.90 12.69
C LEU A 91 9.31 -9.15 12.08
N GLY A 92 9.87 -10.05 12.91
CA GLY A 92 10.49 -11.29 12.42
C GLY A 92 9.50 -12.35 11.91
N GLY A 93 8.36 -12.55 12.57
CA GLY A 93 7.40 -13.62 12.24
C GLY A 93 6.48 -13.29 11.07
N PHE A 94 6.16 -12.00 10.89
CA PHE A 94 5.19 -11.55 9.89
C PHE A 94 5.81 -10.76 8.73
N SER A 95 7.14 -10.74 8.61
CA SER A 95 7.86 -10.06 7.52
C SER A 95 7.34 -10.41 6.12
N LEU A 96 6.85 -11.64 5.91
CA LEU A 96 6.32 -12.09 4.62
C LEU A 96 5.05 -11.33 4.18
N TYR A 97 4.27 -10.77 5.11
CA TYR A 97 3.07 -9.99 4.79
C TYR A 97 3.41 -8.60 4.25
N PHE A 98 4.60 -8.07 4.55
CA PHE A 98 5.04 -6.78 4.02
C PHE A 98 5.51 -6.87 2.57
N VAL A 99 6.00 -8.03 2.14
CA VAL A 99 6.58 -8.23 0.80
C VAL A 99 5.64 -7.77 -0.33
N PRO A 100 4.38 -8.23 -0.46
CA PRO A 100 3.52 -7.83 -1.57
C PRO A 100 3.18 -6.33 -1.54
N GLY A 101 2.92 -5.78 -0.36
CA GLY A 101 2.59 -4.36 -0.18
C GLY A 101 3.75 -3.44 -0.53
N LEU A 102 4.96 -3.78 -0.08
CA LEU A 102 6.19 -3.03 -0.40
C LEU A 102 6.55 -3.14 -1.88
N LEU A 103 6.41 -4.32 -2.50
CA LEU A 103 6.68 -4.50 -3.93
C LEU A 103 5.74 -3.66 -4.80
N ALA A 104 4.46 -3.60 -4.42
CA ALA A 104 3.47 -2.81 -5.13
C ALA A 104 3.69 -1.29 -4.94
N LEU A 105 4.02 -0.87 -3.71
CA LEU A 105 4.37 0.52 -3.42
C LEU A 105 5.61 0.95 -4.21
N PHE A 106 6.64 0.11 -4.20
CA PHE A 106 7.87 0.33 -4.96
C PHE A 106 7.60 0.45 -6.46
N CYS A 107 6.78 -0.44 -7.01
CA CYS A 107 6.40 -0.40 -8.42
C CYS A 107 5.69 0.92 -8.79
N TRP A 108 4.78 1.38 -7.93
CA TRP A 108 4.06 2.64 -8.14
C TRP A 108 4.99 3.87 -8.06
N VAL A 109 5.93 3.87 -7.11
CA VAL A 109 6.91 4.96 -6.98
C VAL A 109 7.82 5.00 -8.20
N TYR A 110 8.30 3.85 -8.67
CA TYR A 110 9.17 3.77 -9.84
C TYR A 110 8.48 4.24 -11.13
N THR A 111 7.20 3.90 -11.34
CA THR A 111 6.47 4.40 -12.51
C THR A 111 6.30 5.91 -12.45
N LYS A 112 6.06 6.49 -11.27
CA LYS A 112 5.94 7.95 -11.11
C LYS A 112 7.23 8.70 -11.38
N PHE A 113 8.37 8.19 -10.91
CA PHE A 113 9.66 8.82 -11.19
C PHE A 113 10.01 8.77 -12.68
N ASN A 114 9.78 7.62 -13.33
CA ASN A 114 10.07 7.46 -14.76
C ASN A 114 9.16 8.35 -15.64
N GLU A 115 7.90 8.53 -15.22
CA GLU A 115 6.97 9.48 -15.85
C GLU A 115 7.45 10.94 -15.70
N ALA A 116 8.00 11.32 -14.55
CA ALA A 116 8.50 12.67 -14.31
C ALA A 116 9.75 12.97 -15.16
N GLU A 117 10.67 12.01 -15.27
CA GLU A 117 11.86 12.12 -16.11
C GLU A 117 11.48 12.21 -17.60
N ALA A 118 10.54 11.37 -18.04
CA ALA A 118 10.04 11.39 -19.41
C ALA A 118 9.28 12.70 -19.77
N ARG A 119 8.57 13.33 -18.82
CA ARG A 119 7.95 14.64 -19.01
C ARG A 119 8.99 15.75 -19.15
N THR A 120 10.03 15.69 -18.33
CA THR A 120 11.15 16.64 -18.37
C THR A 120 11.91 16.53 -19.70
N ALA A 121 12.16 15.31 -20.17
CA ALA A 121 12.81 15.04 -21.46
C ALA A 121 11.95 15.42 -22.67
N ARG A 122 10.62 15.44 -22.53
CA ARG A 122 9.69 15.85 -23.59
C ARG A 122 9.55 17.37 -23.72
N GLY A 123 10.15 18.14 -22.80
CA GLY A 123 10.06 19.60 -22.80
C GLY A 123 8.70 20.12 -22.35
N ASP A 124 7.87 19.29 -21.73
CA ASP A 124 6.59 19.69 -21.14
C ASP A 124 6.89 20.47 -19.85
N GLU A 125 7.31 21.74 -19.98
CA GLU A 125 7.38 22.63 -18.82
C GLU A 125 6.00 22.68 -18.15
N PRO A 126 5.94 22.61 -16.81
CA PRO A 126 4.67 22.74 -16.11
C PRO A 126 4.06 24.09 -16.51
N LEU A 127 2.78 24.08 -16.93
CA LEU A 127 2.01 25.27 -17.34
C LEU A 127 2.12 26.43 -16.33
N SER A 128 2.42 26.15 -15.06
CA SER A 128 2.69 27.15 -14.02
C SER A 128 3.93 28.04 -14.28
N ARG A 129 4.91 27.59 -15.08
CA ARG A 129 6.04 28.42 -15.53
C ARG A 129 5.69 29.32 -16.70
N LEU A 130 4.79 28.88 -17.58
CA LEU A 130 4.38 29.67 -18.74
C LEU A 130 3.49 30.85 -18.32
N ASP A 131 2.70 30.69 -17.27
CA ASP A 131 1.91 31.78 -16.68
C ASP A 131 2.83 32.90 -16.12
N GLY A 132 3.91 32.53 -15.43
CA GLY A 132 4.89 33.50 -14.91
C GLY A 132 5.67 34.24 -16.01
N VAL A 133 6.00 33.57 -17.11
CA VAL A 133 6.70 34.18 -18.25
C VAL A 133 5.77 35.07 -19.08
N ALA A 134 4.51 34.69 -19.26
CA ALA A 134 3.50 35.52 -19.92
C ALA A 134 3.17 36.77 -19.10
N GLN A 135 3.04 36.64 -17.77
CA GLN A 135 2.76 37.74 -16.87
C GLN A 135 3.95 38.72 -16.76
N GLY A 136 5.19 38.22 -16.74
CA GLY A 136 6.39 39.05 -16.78
C GLY A 136 6.55 39.87 -18.08
N ARG A 137 6.14 39.32 -19.23
CA ARG A 137 6.15 40.05 -20.52
C ARG A 137 5.06 41.10 -20.64
N ALA A 138 3.90 40.89 -20.02
CA ALA A 138 2.80 41.84 -20.06
C ALA A 138 3.10 43.11 -19.25
N VAL A 139 3.74 42.97 -18.08
CA VAL A 139 4.08 44.11 -17.21
C VAL A 139 5.16 45.01 -17.85
N SER A 140 6.09 44.44 -18.61
CA SER A 140 7.15 45.22 -19.27
C SER A 140 6.65 46.08 -20.45
N LYS A 141 5.45 45.84 -21.00
CA LYS A 141 4.92 46.61 -22.14
C LYS A 141 4.03 47.78 -21.76
N VAL A 142 3.63 47.91 -20.50
CA VAL A 142 2.74 48.97 -20.01
C VAL A 142 3.54 50.12 -19.34
N ALA A 143 4.84 49.92 -19.12
CA ALA A 143 5.75 50.92 -18.57
C ALA A 143 6.57 51.62 -19.67
N VAL A 144 5.90 52.31 -20.61
CA VAL A 144 6.51 53.33 -21.48
C VAL A 144 5.49 54.44 -21.68
#